data_AF-A0A963GNG1-F1
#
_entry.id   AF-A0A963GNG1-F1
#
_cell.length_a   1.000
_cell.length_b   1.000
_cell.length_c   1.000
_cell.angle_alpha   90.00
_cell.angle_beta   90.00
_cell.angle_gamma   90.00
#
_symmetry.space_group_name_H-M   'P 1'
#
loop_
_entity.id
_entity.type
_entity.pdbx_description
1 polymer ?
#
loop_
_entity_poly.entity_id
_entity_poly.type
_entity_poly.pdbx_seq_one_letter_code
_entity_poly.pdbx_strand_id
1 'polypeptide(L)'
;MGLKSPPNPPLPKGGTERLSRITWALTCIMLINGCAQLEQAGGGAESALASGTGGARPSAPDLSNDPGFIEERARQAYETGRWDVAEGYYLQWMRLKPTDDRPWFELGNLYAEQGRLASAERAYREALRRRDDARTLHNLGLTQAKLGVGALRESQQRLPKDDPSRQETYEFLRTLLETVLP
;
A
#
# COMPACT_ATOMS: atom_id res chain seq x y z
N MET A 1 34.58 -43.71 -39.39
CA MET A 1 34.79 -42.31 -38.96
C MET A 1 34.13 -41.39 -39.98
N GLY A 2 33.04 -40.74 -39.60
CA GLY A 2 32.26 -39.85 -40.47
C GLY A 2 31.32 -39.02 -39.61
N LEU A 3 31.86 -37.98 -38.98
CA LEU A 3 31.12 -37.06 -38.11
C LEU A 3 30.27 -36.13 -38.99
N LYS A 4 28.95 -36.35 -39.01
CA LYS A 4 27.99 -35.40 -39.59
C LYS A 4 27.79 -34.26 -38.60
N SER A 5 28.17 -33.05 -39.00
CA SER A 5 27.90 -31.81 -38.24
C SER A 5 26.40 -31.49 -38.21
N PRO A 6 25.88 -30.93 -37.10
CA PRO A 6 24.49 -30.49 -37.02
C PRO A 6 24.24 -29.19 -37.81
N PRO A 7 23.00 -28.93 -38.27
CA PRO A 7 22.67 -27.74 -39.07
C PRO A 7 22.72 -26.45 -38.23
N ASN A 8 23.22 -25.36 -38.86
CA ASN A 8 23.31 -24.03 -38.25
C ASN A 8 21.92 -23.43 -37.95
N PRO A 9 21.75 -22.73 -36.81
CA PRO A 9 20.52 -22.01 -36.51
C PRO A 9 20.34 -20.78 -37.41
N PRO A 10 19.08 -20.37 -37.70
CA PRO A 10 18.81 -19.23 -38.56
C PRO A 10 19.20 -17.90 -37.91
N LEU A 11 19.75 -17.00 -38.74
CA LEU A 11 20.17 -15.65 -38.36
C LEU A 11 18.99 -14.80 -37.84
N PRO A 12 19.22 -13.92 -36.85
CA PRO A 12 18.19 -13.03 -36.33
C PRO A 12 17.81 -11.96 -37.35
N LYS A 13 16.53 -11.88 -37.70
CA LYS A 13 15.95 -10.79 -38.51
C LYS A 13 15.90 -9.52 -37.66
N GLY A 14 16.96 -8.72 -37.73
CA GLY A 14 16.97 -7.37 -37.19
C GLY A 14 16.31 -6.37 -38.15
N GLY A 15 15.60 -5.39 -37.58
CA GLY A 15 15.85 -4.01 -38.03
C GLY A 15 14.71 -3.20 -38.65
N THR A 16 13.43 -3.37 -38.27
CA THR A 16 12.38 -2.43 -38.72
C THR A 16 11.42 -1.91 -37.65
N GLU A 17 11.33 -2.51 -36.46
CA GLU A 17 10.32 -2.07 -35.45
C GLU A 17 10.82 -1.05 -34.42
N ARG A 18 12.13 -0.74 -34.38
CA ARG A 18 12.69 0.23 -33.42
C ARG A 18 12.63 1.69 -33.88
N LEU A 19 12.35 1.95 -35.16
CA LEU A 19 12.26 3.30 -35.74
C LEU A 19 10.86 3.93 -35.65
N SER A 20 9.82 3.13 -35.38
CA SER A 20 8.43 3.61 -35.18
C SER A 20 8.23 4.27 -33.81
N ARG A 21 8.94 3.82 -32.76
CA ARG A 21 8.77 4.38 -31.40
C ARG A 21 9.45 5.74 -31.18
N ILE A 22 10.46 6.08 -31.99
CA ILE A 22 11.18 7.37 -31.90
C ILE A 22 10.40 8.48 -32.62
N THR A 23 9.59 8.14 -33.62
CA THR A 23 8.73 9.09 -34.35
C THR A 23 7.53 9.55 -33.54
N TRP A 24 6.98 8.73 -32.63
CA TRP A 24 5.90 9.15 -31.71
C TRP A 24 6.37 10.01 -30.52
N ALA A 25 7.66 9.93 -30.15
CA ALA A 25 8.21 10.74 -29.07
C ALA A 25 8.52 12.19 -29.49
N LEU A 26 8.78 12.43 -30.79
CA LEU A 26 9.10 13.76 -31.31
C LEU A 26 7.87 14.58 -31.75
N THR A 27 6.72 13.94 -32.02
CA THR A 27 5.46 14.65 -32.33
C THR A 27 4.69 15.14 -31.11
N CYS A 28 4.87 14.53 -29.92
CA CYS A 28 4.23 15.04 -28.70
C CYS A 28 4.98 16.24 -28.07
N ILE A 29 6.26 16.45 -28.39
CA ILE A 29 7.04 17.61 -27.93
C ILE A 29 6.62 18.91 -28.66
N MET A 30 5.92 18.82 -29.79
CA MET A 30 5.48 19.98 -30.58
C MET A 30 4.07 20.51 -30.25
N LEU A 31 3.35 19.95 -29.27
CA LEU A 31 2.02 20.46 -28.87
C LEU A 31 2.02 21.28 -27.57
N ILE A 32 3.21 21.54 -26.98
CA ILE A 32 3.35 22.33 -25.73
C ILE A 32 3.58 23.83 -26.00
N ASN A 33 3.84 24.25 -27.26
CA ASN A 33 4.13 25.66 -27.61
C ASN A 33 3.02 26.37 -28.39
N GLY A 34 1.75 25.95 -28.24
CA GLY A 34 0.63 26.45 -29.07
C GLY A 34 -0.47 27.23 -28.34
N CYS A 35 -0.34 27.55 -27.06
CA CYS A 35 -1.39 28.24 -26.31
C CYS A 35 -0.82 29.35 -25.41
N ALA A 36 -0.07 30.27 -26.02
CA ALA A 36 0.40 31.48 -25.35
C ALA A 36 0.39 32.61 -26.37
N GLN A 37 -0.76 33.28 -26.52
CA GLN A 37 -0.93 34.69 -26.92
C GLN A 37 -2.33 34.88 -27.50
N LEU A 38 -3.16 35.63 -26.77
CA LEU A 38 -4.01 36.72 -27.25
C LEU A 38 -5.18 36.87 -26.29
N GLU A 39 -5.08 37.84 -25.37
CA GLU A 39 -6.17 38.76 -25.01
C GLU A 39 -5.76 39.56 -23.76
N GLN A 40 -5.31 40.80 -23.98
CA GLN A 40 -5.90 42.04 -23.48
C GLN A 40 -4.83 43.12 -23.35
N ALA A 41 -4.87 44.04 -24.31
CA ALA A 41 -4.32 45.38 -24.20
C ALA A 41 -5.32 46.23 -23.40
N GLY A 42 -4.84 47.01 -22.44
CA GLY A 42 -5.69 47.97 -21.74
C GLY A 42 -5.06 48.66 -20.55
N GLY A 43 -4.16 49.63 -20.82
CA GLY A 43 -4.13 50.92 -20.12
C GLY A 43 -3.55 51.01 -18.71
N GLY A 44 -2.71 52.04 -18.52
CA GLY A 44 -2.62 52.74 -17.24
C GLY A 44 -1.37 52.47 -16.42
N ALA A 45 -0.29 53.17 -16.75
CA ALA A 45 0.75 53.47 -15.78
C ALA A 45 0.16 54.36 -14.67
N GLU A 46 0.29 53.96 -13.41
CA GLU A 46 0.40 54.90 -12.29
C GLU A 46 1.09 54.22 -11.11
N SER A 47 2.27 54.75 -10.80
CA SER A 47 3.02 54.46 -9.59
C SER A 47 2.33 55.13 -8.40
N ALA A 48 1.94 54.35 -7.41
CA ALA A 48 1.65 54.87 -6.08
C ALA A 48 2.33 53.98 -5.04
N LEU A 49 3.38 54.54 -4.42
CA LEU A 49 3.92 54.06 -3.16
C LEU A 49 2.79 54.02 -2.12
N ALA A 50 2.48 52.82 -1.61
CA ALA A 50 1.75 52.65 -0.37
C ALA A 50 2.52 51.65 0.50
N SER A 51 3.37 52.21 1.35
CA SER A 51 3.92 51.58 2.54
C SER A 51 2.78 51.15 3.46
N GLY A 52 2.30 49.92 3.28
CA GLY A 52 1.44 49.21 4.22
C GLY A 52 2.28 48.18 4.96
N THR A 53 2.43 48.34 6.27
CA THR A 53 3.01 47.34 7.16
C THR A 53 2.19 46.05 7.05
N GLY A 54 2.69 45.10 6.26
CA GLY A 54 2.16 43.74 6.19
C GLY A 54 2.39 43.05 7.52
N GLY A 55 1.43 43.19 8.44
CA GLY A 55 1.29 42.24 9.53
C GLY A 55 0.98 40.89 8.89
N ALA A 56 2.01 40.07 8.67
CA ALA A 56 1.84 38.69 8.30
C ALA A 56 0.87 38.09 9.33
N ARG A 57 -0.32 37.67 8.88
CA ARG A 57 -1.17 36.82 9.72
C ARG A 57 -0.26 35.69 10.21
N PRO A 58 -0.20 35.41 11.53
CA PRO A 58 0.57 34.27 11.99
C PRO A 58 0.10 33.07 11.20
N SER A 59 1.02 32.44 10.46
CA SER A 59 0.77 31.18 9.78
C SER A 59 0.16 30.25 10.81
N ALA A 60 -0.97 29.62 10.49
CA ALA A 60 -1.52 28.59 11.37
C ALA A 60 -0.39 27.62 11.73
N PRO A 61 -0.28 27.18 13.00
CA PRO A 61 0.77 26.27 13.40
C PRO A 61 0.78 25.07 12.45
N ASP A 62 1.96 24.69 11.98
CA ASP A 62 2.12 23.51 11.14
C ASP A 62 1.89 22.27 12.00
N LEU A 63 0.63 21.84 12.05
CA LEU A 63 0.20 20.66 12.81
C LEU A 63 0.54 19.35 12.07
N SER A 64 1.15 19.39 10.88
CA SER A 64 1.37 18.17 10.09
C SER A 64 2.28 17.15 10.77
N ASN A 65 3.09 17.59 11.74
CA ASN A 65 3.98 16.75 12.55
C ASN A 65 3.54 16.62 14.01
N ASP A 66 2.38 17.14 14.38
CA ASP A 66 1.83 16.92 15.71
C ASP A 66 1.34 15.46 15.82
N PRO A 67 1.84 14.67 16.80
CA PRO A 67 1.42 13.27 16.93
C PRO A 67 -0.09 13.11 17.14
N GLY A 68 -0.75 14.05 17.84
CA GLY A 68 -2.19 14.01 18.06
C GLY A 68 -2.98 14.24 16.77
N PHE A 69 -2.55 15.21 15.96
CA PHE A 69 -3.12 15.44 14.63
C PHE A 69 -2.99 14.21 13.73
N ILE A 70 -1.83 13.57 13.69
CA ILE A 70 -1.59 12.38 12.85
C ILE A 70 -2.43 11.19 13.32
N GLU A 71 -2.49 10.93 14.63
CA GLU A 71 -3.34 9.90 15.23
C GLU A 71 -4.81 10.10 14.85
N GLU A 72 -5.32 11.33 14.98
CA GLU A 72 -6.69 11.68 14.62
C GLU A 72 -6.98 11.49 13.13
N ARG A 73 -6.07 11.93 12.26
CA ARG A 73 -6.22 11.77 10.81
C ARG A 73 -6.16 10.31 10.39
N ALA A 74 -5.30 9.51 11.01
CA ALA A 74 -5.21 8.08 10.75
C ALA A 74 -6.54 7.39 11.10
N ARG A 75 -7.07 7.66 12.30
CA ARG A 75 -8.35 7.12 12.76
C ARG A 75 -9.52 7.55 11.88
N GLN A 76 -9.60 8.82 11.52
CA GLN A 76 -10.63 9.32 10.60
C GLN A 76 -10.57 8.61 9.23
N ALA A 77 -9.37 8.44 8.68
CA ALA A 77 -9.19 7.74 7.41
C ALA A 77 -9.58 6.25 7.52
N TYR A 78 -9.26 5.61 8.64
CA TYR A 78 -9.65 4.24 8.93
C TYR A 78 -11.18 4.08 8.96
N GLU A 79 -11.86 4.89 9.77
CA GLU A 79 -13.32 4.85 9.94
C GLU A 79 -14.08 5.13 8.64
N THR A 80 -13.48 5.90 7.72
CA THR A 80 -14.06 6.21 6.41
C THR A 80 -13.67 5.23 5.30
N GLY A 81 -12.96 4.14 5.63
CA GLY A 81 -12.54 3.11 4.67
C GLY A 81 -11.42 3.56 3.72
N ARG A 82 -10.81 4.73 3.96
CA ARG A 82 -9.67 5.28 3.22
C ARG A 82 -8.38 4.65 3.75
N TRP A 83 -8.26 3.35 3.58
CA TRP A 83 -7.24 2.57 4.27
C TRP A 83 -5.81 2.87 3.82
N ASP A 84 -5.61 3.24 2.56
CA ASP A 84 -4.32 3.71 2.03
C ASP A 84 -3.84 4.98 2.74
N VAL A 85 -4.77 5.91 2.98
CA VAL A 85 -4.51 7.15 3.71
C VAL A 85 -4.24 6.86 5.19
N ALA A 86 -5.01 5.97 5.81
CA ALA A 86 -4.80 5.55 7.19
C ALA A 86 -3.42 4.90 7.39
N GLU A 87 -3.04 3.96 6.50
CA GLU A 87 -1.71 3.33 6.49
C GLU A 87 -0.60 4.39 6.40
N GLY A 88 -0.74 5.39 5.53
CA GLY A 88 0.20 6.51 5.41
C GLY A 88 0.39 7.28 6.72
N TYR A 89 -0.70 7.63 7.41
CA TYR A 89 -0.62 8.34 8.69
C TYR A 89 -0.07 7.46 9.82
N TYR A 90 -0.42 6.17 9.89
CA TYR A 90 0.17 5.27 10.89
C TYR A 90 1.68 5.11 10.69
N LEU A 91 2.15 5.00 9.43
CA LEU A 91 3.58 4.98 9.12
C LEU A 91 4.28 6.29 9.49
N GLN A 92 3.62 7.43 9.32
CA GLN A 92 4.14 8.72 9.77
C GLN A 92 4.21 8.78 11.30
N TRP A 93 3.17 8.33 12.01
CA TRP A 93 3.15 8.27 13.48
C TRP A 93 4.30 7.40 14.00
N MET A 94 4.53 6.23 13.39
CA MET A 94 5.67 5.37 13.73
C MET A 94 7.03 6.08 13.59
N ARG A 95 7.20 6.97 12.61
CA ARG A 95 8.44 7.74 12.45
C ARG A 95 8.61 8.78 13.54
N LEU A 96 7.52 9.41 13.99
CA LEU A 96 7.55 10.41 15.05
C LEU A 96 7.72 9.80 16.45
N LYS A 97 7.13 8.62 16.67
CA LYS A 97 7.19 7.90 17.95
C LYS A 97 7.57 6.43 17.71
N PRO A 98 8.86 6.12 17.47
CA PRO A 98 9.30 4.78 17.09
C PRO A 98 9.10 3.70 18.17
N THR A 99 8.96 4.12 19.42
CA THR A 99 8.74 3.25 20.59
C THR A 99 7.25 3.06 20.91
N ASP A 100 6.34 3.80 20.28
CA ASP A 100 4.90 3.71 20.51
C ASP A 100 4.36 2.43 19.86
N ASP A 101 3.66 1.61 20.64
CA ASP A 101 3.04 0.36 20.17
C ASP A 101 1.74 0.61 19.39
N ARG A 102 1.04 1.72 19.68
CA ARG A 102 -0.29 2.02 19.15
C ARG A 102 -0.37 2.01 17.62
N PRO A 103 0.52 2.69 16.86
CA PRO A 103 0.41 2.65 15.39
C PRO A 103 0.68 1.26 14.80
N TRP A 104 1.44 0.40 15.49
CA TRP A 104 1.60 -1.00 15.08
C TRP A 104 0.34 -1.82 15.33
N PHE A 105 -0.32 -1.62 16.47
CA PHE A 105 -1.60 -2.25 16.77
C PHE A 105 -2.66 -1.85 15.73
N GLU A 106 -2.76 -0.55 15.41
CA GLU A 106 -3.74 -0.07 14.43
C GLU A 106 -3.45 -0.51 12.99
N LEU A 107 -2.18 -0.57 12.58
CA LEU A 107 -1.81 -1.21 11.31
C LEU A 107 -2.19 -2.70 11.29
N GLY A 108 -2.05 -3.39 12.43
CA GLY A 108 -2.52 -4.76 12.58
C GLY A 108 -4.02 -4.91 12.31
N ASN A 109 -4.84 -4.03 12.92
CA ASN A 109 -6.29 -4.00 12.70
C ASN A 109 -6.62 -3.71 11.22
N LEU A 110 -5.99 -2.69 10.66
CA LEU A 110 -6.18 -2.27 9.26
C LEU A 110 -5.88 -3.40 8.28
N TYR A 111 -4.74 -4.10 8.46
CA TYR A 111 -4.39 -5.22 7.60
C TYR A 111 -5.29 -6.44 7.81
N ALA A 112 -5.78 -6.66 9.03
CA ALA A 112 -6.69 -7.75 9.32
C ALA A 112 -8.05 -7.54 8.65
N GLU A 113 -8.58 -6.30 8.66
CA GLU A 113 -9.81 -5.92 7.94
C GLU A 113 -9.66 -6.07 6.42
N GLN A 114 -8.49 -5.75 5.88
CA GLN A 114 -8.15 -5.96 4.47
C GLN A 114 -7.96 -7.44 4.08
N GLY A 115 -7.97 -8.37 5.04
CA GLY A 115 -7.60 -9.77 4.78
C GLY A 115 -6.10 -9.97 4.48
N ARG A 116 -5.26 -8.95 4.66
CA ARG A 116 -3.79 -9.03 4.54
C ARG A 116 -3.18 -9.64 5.80
N LEU A 117 -3.60 -10.86 6.15
CA LEU A 117 -3.35 -11.49 7.44
C LEU A 117 -1.86 -11.61 7.80
N ALA A 118 -0.98 -11.88 6.83
CA ALA A 118 0.47 -11.95 7.08
C ALA A 118 1.07 -10.59 7.46
N SER A 119 0.53 -9.49 6.92
CA SER A 119 0.94 -8.13 7.31
C SER A 119 0.40 -7.78 8.69
N ALA A 120 -0.84 -8.19 8.99
CA ALA A 120 -1.45 -8.03 10.31
C ALA A 120 -0.65 -8.75 11.40
N GLU A 121 -0.29 -10.02 11.17
CA GLU A 121 0.52 -10.82 12.12
C GLU A 121 1.84 -10.12 12.45
N ARG A 122 2.55 -9.62 11.42
CA ARG A 122 3.79 -8.87 11.61
C ARG A 122 3.58 -7.61 12.43
N ALA A 123 2.56 -6.82 12.12
CA ALA A 123 2.27 -5.58 12.82
C ALA A 123 1.93 -5.82 14.30
N TYR A 124 1.08 -6.80 14.61
CA TYR A 124 0.76 -7.16 15.99
C TYR A 124 1.98 -7.67 16.77
N ARG A 125 2.86 -8.46 16.15
CA ARG A 125 4.12 -8.87 16.79
C ARG A 125 5.01 -7.68 17.12
N GLU A 126 5.08 -6.68 16.24
CA GLU A 126 5.84 -5.46 16.49
C GLU A 126 5.22 -4.58 17.57
N ALA A 127 3.89 -4.53 17.68
CA ALA A 127 3.20 -3.90 18.81
C ALA A 127 3.56 -4.61 20.13
N LEU A 128 3.45 -5.95 20.19
CA LEU A 128 3.77 -6.74 21.38
C LEU A 128 5.24 -6.66 21.81
N ARG A 129 6.16 -6.44 20.86
CA ARG A 129 7.57 -6.16 21.17
C ARG A 129 7.79 -4.87 21.94
N ARG A 130 6.89 -3.89 21.79
CA ARG A 130 6.98 -2.57 22.42
C ARG A 130 6.19 -2.53 23.72
N ARG A 131 5.01 -3.14 23.75
CA ARG A 131 4.18 -3.27 24.95
C ARG A 131 3.46 -4.62 24.94
N ASP A 132 3.60 -5.37 26.04
CA ASP A 132 2.78 -6.55 26.26
C ASP A 132 1.33 -6.10 26.52
N ASP A 133 0.42 -6.51 25.63
CA ASP A 133 -0.94 -6.01 25.57
C ASP A 133 -1.89 -7.15 25.21
N ALA A 134 -2.79 -7.48 26.13
CA ALA A 134 -3.68 -8.64 26.01
C ALA A 134 -4.62 -8.53 24.79
N ARG A 135 -5.05 -7.32 24.42
CA ARG A 135 -5.90 -7.10 23.25
C ARG A 135 -5.14 -7.36 21.96
N THR A 136 -3.92 -6.86 21.88
CA THR A 136 -3.01 -7.11 20.74
C THR A 136 -2.70 -8.60 20.61
N LEU A 137 -2.45 -9.30 21.72
CA LEU A 137 -2.24 -10.74 21.74
C LEU A 137 -3.48 -11.52 21.28
N HIS A 138 -4.67 -11.10 21.72
CA HIS A 138 -5.93 -11.68 21.26
C HIS A 138 -6.11 -11.52 19.73
N ASN A 139 -5.89 -10.32 19.19
CA ASN A 139 -6.01 -10.06 17.75
C ASN A 139 -4.97 -10.83 16.93
N LEU A 140 -3.75 -10.98 17.46
CA LEU A 140 -2.72 -11.83 16.88
C LEU A 140 -3.19 -13.30 16.82
N GLY A 141 -3.77 -13.82 17.91
CA GLY A 141 -4.32 -15.17 17.96
C GLY A 141 -5.41 -15.41 16.90
N LEU A 142 -6.37 -14.48 16.77
CA LEU A 142 -7.40 -14.56 15.73
C LEU A 142 -6.80 -14.51 14.31
N THR A 143 -5.80 -13.66 14.10
CA THR A 143 -5.09 -13.54 12.83
C THR A 143 -4.38 -14.84 12.46
N GLN A 144 -3.71 -15.47 13.43
CA GLN A 144 -3.00 -16.74 13.24
C GLN A 144 -3.96 -17.91 13.00
N ALA A 145 -5.11 -17.95 13.69
CA ALA A 145 -6.15 -18.93 13.41
C ALA A 145 -6.66 -18.81 11.97
N LYS A 146 -6.93 -17.59 11.49
CA LYS A 146 -7.34 -17.34 10.10
C LYS A 146 -6.28 -17.76 9.08
N LEU A 147 -5.00 -17.47 9.36
CA LEU A 147 -3.87 -17.93 8.52
C LEU A 147 -3.79 -19.46 8.48
N GLY A 148 -3.92 -20.12 9.63
CA GLY A 148 -3.93 -21.58 9.74
C GLY A 148 -5.08 -22.21 8.95
N VAL A 149 -6.29 -21.66 9.07
CA VAL A 149 -7.46 -22.09 8.27
C VAL A 149 -7.18 -21.94 6.76
N GLY A 150 -6.59 -20.82 6.33
CA GLY A 150 -6.22 -20.60 4.94
C GLY A 150 -5.21 -21.64 4.43
N ALA A 151 -4.15 -21.89 5.21
CA ALA A 151 -3.12 -22.86 4.87
C ALA A 151 -3.67 -24.30 4.80
N LEU A 152 -4.56 -24.67 5.72
CA LEU A 152 -5.22 -25.97 5.71
C LEU A 152 -6.15 -26.14 4.50
N ARG A 153 -6.91 -25.11 4.14
CA ARG A 153 -7.73 -25.12 2.91
C ARG A 153 -6.89 -25.27 1.65
N GLU A 154 -5.76 -24.56 1.56
CA GLU A 154 -4.83 -24.69 0.45
C GLU A 154 -4.24 -26.11 0.37
N SER A 155 -3.79 -26.66 1.50
CA SER A 155 -3.31 -28.04 1.59
C SER A 155 -4.37 -29.02 1.10
N GLN A 156 -5.59 -28.92 1.61
CA GLN A 156 -6.72 -29.76 1.23
C GLN A 156 -7.01 -29.69 -0.28
N GLN A 157 -6.93 -28.52 -0.90
CA GLN A 157 -7.16 -28.36 -2.34
C GLN A 157 -6.10 -29.08 -3.18
N ARG A 158 -4.85 -29.12 -2.71
CA ARG A 158 -3.72 -29.75 -3.41
C ARG A 158 -3.64 -31.26 -3.21
N LEU A 159 -4.15 -31.77 -2.10
CA LEU A 159 -4.15 -33.21 -1.81
C LEU A 159 -5.04 -33.98 -2.81
N PRO A 160 -4.63 -35.19 -3.24
CA PRO A 160 -5.48 -36.11 -4.01
C PRO A 160 -6.82 -36.36 -3.32
N LYS A 161 -7.86 -36.68 -4.09
CA LYS A 161 -9.23 -36.85 -3.53
C LYS A 161 -9.35 -38.07 -2.61
N ASP A 162 -8.53 -39.08 -2.83
CA ASP A 162 -8.44 -40.34 -2.09
C ASP A 162 -7.42 -40.29 -0.95
N ASP A 163 -6.72 -39.17 -0.76
CA ASP A 163 -5.76 -38.99 0.32
C ASP A 163 -6.48 -38.89 1.69
N PRO A 164 -6.17 -39.75 2.68
CA PRO A 164 -6.78 -39.70 4.00
C PRO A 164 -6.61 -38.35 4.72
N SER A 165 -5.48 -37.66 4.53
CA SER A 165 -5.22 -36.36 5.15
C SER A 165 -6.15 -35.26 4.63
N ARG A 166 -6.76 -35.46 3.45
CA ARG A 166 -7.78 -34.56 2.91
C ARG A 166 -9.07 -34.60 3.75
N GLN A 167 -9.48 -35.80 4.18
CA GLN A 167 -10.66 -35.99 5.04
C GLN A 167 -10.37 -35.51 6.46
N GLU A 168 -9.18 -35.81 7.00
CA GLU A 168 -8.76 -35.30 8.32
C GLU A 168 -8.79 -33.77 8.38
N THR A 169 -8.24 -33.11 7.35
CA THR A 169 -8.25 -31.65 7.24
C THR A 169 -9.67 -31.09 7.15
N TYR A 170 -10.57 -31.77 6.41
CA TYR A 170 -11.97 -31.39 6.32
C TYR A 170 -12.66 -31.41 7.69
N GLU A 171 -12.53 -32.51 8.44
CA GLU A 171 -13.17 -32.66 9.75
C GLU A 171 -12.62 -31.68 10.78
N PHE A 172 -11.30 -31.44 10.76
CA PHE A 172 -10.69 -30.44 11.61
C PHE A 172 -11.25 -29.04 11.31
N LEU A 173 -11.26 -28.63 10.03
CA LEU A 173 -11.79 -27.33 9.62
C LEU A 173 -13.28 -27.18 9.95
N ARG A 174 -14.08 -28.22 9.70
CA ARG A 174 -15.50 -28.27 10.04
C ARG A 174 -15.69 -28.00 11.53
N THR A 175 -15.00 -28.75 12.38
CA THR A 175 -15.10 -28.63 13.84
C THR A 175 -14.67 -27.24 14.32
N LEU A 176 -13.54 -26.73 13.81
CA LEU A 176 -13.01 -25.42 14.19
C LEU A 176 -13.97 -24.28 13.80
N LEU A 177 -14.56 -24.35 12.61
CA LEU A 177 -15.50 -23.32 12.13
C LEU A 177 -16.84 -23.39 12.86
N GLU A 178 -17.34 -24.59 13.18
CA GLU A 178 -18.61 -24.74 13.92
C GLU A 178 -18.50 -24.32 15.39
N THR A 179 -17.31 -24.47 16.00
CA THR A 179 -17.15 -24.28 17.45
C THR A 179 -16.49 -22.96 17.86
N VAL A 180 -15.66 -22.36 17.00
CA VAL A 180 -14.81 -21.21 17.37
C VAL A 180 -15.12 -19.93 16.60
N LEU A 181 -15.73 -20.02 15.42
CA LEU A 181 -16.01 -18.87 14.54
C LEU A 181 -17.50 -18.85 14.17
N PRO A 182 -18.39 -18.27 15.01
CA PRO A 182 -19.82 -18.21 14.72
C PRO A 182 -20.15 -17.35 13.49
#